data_AF-A0AAD6PJW3-F1
#
_entry.id   AF-A0AAD6PJW3-F1
#
_cell.length_a   1.000
_cell.length_b   1.000
_cell.length_c   1.000
_cell.angle_alpha   90.00
_cell.angle_beta   90.00
_cell.angle_gamma   90.00
#
_symmetry.space_group_name_H-M   'P 1'
#
loop_
_entity.id
_entity.type
_entity.pdbx_description
1 polymer ?
#
loop_
_entity_poly.entity_id
_entity_poly.type
_entity_poly.pdbx_seq_one_letter_code
_entity_poly.pdbx_strand_id
1 'polypeptide(L)' 'MAYQDRFKDWESSGVKIVPVLSQPDGSWTGESGYVQAAFAKAKQIYSSTGTGAVLCGQKQMTEQSFGQHFATF' A
#
# COMPACT_ATOMS: atom_id res chain seq x y z
N MET A 1 -13.00 0.58 7.61
CA MET A 1 -11.60 0.99 7.37
C MET A 1 -11.37 2.34 8.04
N ALA A 2 -10.18 2.63 8.58
CA ALA A 2 -9.93 3.91 9.24
C ALA A 2 -9.89 5.07 8.22
N TYR A 3 -10.47 6.22 8.59
CA TYR A 3 -10.47 7.46 7.80
C TYR A 3 -10.98 7.34 6.35
N GLN A 4 -11.81 6.34 6.05
CA GLN A 4 -12.34 6.10 4.71
C GLN A 4 -13.16 7.28 4.18
N ASP A 5 -13.82 8.02 5.08
CA ASP A 5 -14.53 9.27 4.81
C ASP A 5 -13.63 10.35 4.19
N ARG A 6 -12.32 10.33 4.48
CA ARG A 6 -11.34 11.31 4.01
C ARG A 6 -10.68 10.96 2.68
N PHE A 7 -10.95 9.77 2.13
CA PHE A 7 -10.23 9.27 0.95
C PHE A 7 -10.39 10.20 -0.25
N LYS A 8 -11.62 10.69 -0.49
CA LYS A 8 -11.92 11.60 -1.60
C LYS A 8 -11.11 12.90 -1.51
N ASP A 9 -10.95 13.45 -0.31
CA ASP A 9 -10.22 14.70 -0.10
C ASP A 9 -8.74 14.52 -0.41
N TRP A 10 -8.14 13.41 0.05
CA TRP A 10 -6.74 13.10 -0.23
C TRP A 10 -6.49 12.80 -1.72
N GLU A 11 -7.39 12.04 -2.35
CA GLU A 11 -7.33 11.79 -3.80
C GLU A 11 -7.44 13.09 -4.60
N SER A 12 -8.31 14.01 -4.20
CA SER A 12 -8.41 15.34 -4.81
C SER A 12 -7.13 16.19 -4.65
N SER A 13 -6.33 15.90 -3.63
CA SER A 13 -5.03 16.54 -3.37
C SER A 13 -3.87 15.91 -4.15
N GLY A 14 -4.15 14.91 -5.00
CA GLY A 14 -3.14 14.20 -5.79
C GLY A 14 -2.54 12.96 -5.09
N VAL A 15 -3.10 12.53 -3.95
CA VAL A 15 -2.64 11.31 -3.25
C VAL A 15 -3.35 10.09 -3.84
N LYS A 16 -2.59 9.11 -4.33
CA LYS A 16 -3.16 7.81 -4.71
C LYS A 16 -3.40 6.95 -3.46
N ILE A 17 -4.64 6.53 -3.23
CA ILE A 17 -4.99 5.61 -2.14
C ILE A 17 -5.23 4.22 -2.71
N VAL A 18 -4.63 3.21 -2.07
CA VAL A 18 -4.86 1.79 -2.39
C VAL A 18 -5.34 1.10 -1.12
N PRO A 19 -6.66 0.98 -0.91
CA PRO A 19 -7.18 0.33 0.27
C PRO A 19 -7.10 -1.20 0.10
N VAL A 20 -6.71 -1.89 1.19
CA VAL A 20 -6.50 -3.35 1.18
C VAL A 20 -7.31 -4.01 2.28
N LEU A 21 -8.07 -5.05 1.94
CA LEU A 21 -8.74 -5.92 2.91
C LEU A 21 -8.24 -7.36 2.76
N SER A 22 -7.80 -7.97 3.87
CA SER A 22 -7.29 -9.35 3.86
C SER A 22 -8.36 -10.37 3.50
N GLN A 23 -9.57 -10.19 4.05
CA GLN A 23 -10.71 -11.08 3.85
C GLN A 23 -11.96 -10.23 3.56
N PRO A 24 -12.10 -9.73 2.32
CA PRO A 24 -13.26 -8.94 1.94
C PRO A 24 -14.49 -9.82 1.69
N ASP A 25 -15.67 -9.19 1.76
CA ASP A 25 -16.90 -9.77 1.22
C ASP A 25 -17.02 -9.51 -0.30
N GLY A 26 -18.12 -9.97 -0.91
CA GLY A 26 -18.38 -9.81 -2.34
C GLY A 26 -18.68 -8.37 -2.80
N SER A 27 -18.87 -7.42 -1.87
CA SER A 27 -19.10 -6.01 -2.20
C SER A 27 -17.80 -5.22 -2.36
N TRP A 28 -16.66 -5.82 -2.00
CA TRP A 28 -15.36 -5.16 -2.05
C TRP A 28 -14.81 -5.02 -3.46
N THR A 29 -14.43 -3.79 -3.81
CA THR A 29 -13.85 -3.45 -5.12
C THR A 29 -12.39 -3.01 -5.04
N GLY A 30 -11.78 -3.00 -3.85
CA GLY A 30 -10.38 -2.65 -3.64
C GLY A 30 -9.43 -3.85 -3.73
N GLU A 31 -8.19 -3.68 -3.26
CA GLU A 31 -7.22 -4.77 -3.23
C GLU A 31 -7.55 -5.78 -2.13
N SER A 32 -7.31 -7.06 -2.41
CA SER A 32 -7.52 -8.16 -1.46
C SER A 32 -6.21 -8.81 -1.01
N GLY A 33 -6.23 -9.45 0.16
CA GLY A 33 -5.05 -10.03 0.79
C GLY A 33 -4.30 -9.04 1.67
N TYR A 34 -3.01 -9.24 1.90
CA TYR A 34 -2.20 -8.33 2.71
C TYR A 34 -1.53 -7.23 1.87
N VAL A 35 -1.09 -6.15 2.51
CA VAL A 35 -0.49 -4.98 1.85
C VAL A 35 0.72 -5.33 0.97
N GLN A 36 1.46 -6.39 1.30
CA GLN A 36 2.56 -6.92 0.50
C GLN A 36 2.09 -7.36 -0.90
N ALA A 37 0.93 -8.00 -0.99
CA ALA A 37 0.37 -8.48 -2.25
C ALA A 37 -0.04 -7.31 -3.15
N ALA A 38 -0.66 -6.28 -2.56
CA ALA A 38 -1.00 -5.04 -3.28
C ALA A 38 0.26 -4.32 -3.77
N PHE A 39 1.28 -4.20 -2.91
CA PHE A 39 2.57 -3.57 -3.26
C PHE A 39 3.30 -4.34 -4.38
N ALA A 40 3.34 -5.67 -4.31
CA ALA A 40 3.98 -6.51 -5.32
C ALA A 40 3.31 -6.43 -6.71
N LYS A 41 1.99 -6.21 -6.77
CA LYS A 41 1.26 -5.94 -8.03
C LYS A 41 1.62 -4.58 -8.62
N ALA A 42 1.90 -3.59 -7.79
CA ALA A 42 2.10 -2.21 -8.18
C ALA A 42 3.46 -1.91 -8.84
N LYS A 43 4.17 -2.90 -9.42
CA LYS A 43 5.56 -2.91 -9.96
C LYS A 43 6.03 -1.66 -10.75
N GLN A 44 6.14 -0.49 -10.12
CA GLN A 44 6.27 0.79 -10.81
C GLN A 44 7.04 1.85 -10.00
N ILE A 45 7.91 1.49 -9.03
CA ILE A 45 8.84 2.48 -8.48
C ILE A 45 10.06 2.53 -9.42
N TYR A 46 9.92 3.35 -10.45
CA TYR A 46 10.84 3.42 -11.60
C TYR A 46 12.16 4.17 -11.34
N SER A 47 12.29 4.81 -10.18
CA SER A 47 13.54 5.42 -9.74
C SER A 47 13.54 5.56 -8.21
N SER A 48 14.60 5.08 -7.57
CA SER A 48 14.83 5.28 -6.14
C SER A 48 15.27 6.72 -5.82
N THR A 49 15.78 7.46 -6.81
CA THR A 49 16.30 8.82 -6.60
C THR A 49 15.15 9.79 -6.32
N GLY A 50 15.16 10.38 -5.12
CA GLY A 50 14.15 11.35 -4.68
C GLY A 50 12.87 10.72 -4.12
N THR A 51 12.79 9.40 -3.99
CA THR A 51 11.64 8.70 -3.42
C THR A 51 11.92 8.32 -1.97
N GLY A 52 11.07 8.80 -1.05
CA GLY A 52 11.04 8.34 0.34
C GLY A 52 9.81 7.48 0.60
N ALA A 53 9.93 6.50 1.48
CA ALA A 53 8.80 5.67 1.86
C ALA A 53 8.78 5.39 3.37
N VAL A 54 7.57 5.33 3.93
CA VAL A 54 7.32 5.12 5.35
C VAL A 54 6.44 3.88 5.51
N LEU A 55 6.84 2.99 6.41
CA LEU A 55 6.08 1.80 6.75
C LEU A 55 5.81 1.80 8.25
N CYS A 56 4.55 1.63 8.64
CA CYS A 56 4.12 1.61 10.03
C CYS A 56 3.07 0.52 10.22
N GLY A 57 3.22 -0.28 11.28
CA GLY A 57 2.31 -1.37 11.59
C GLY A 57 2.98 -2.46 12.40
N GLN A 58 2.44 -3.67 12.32
CA GLN A 58 3.01 -4.85 12.95
C GLN A 58 4.38 -5.19 12.33
N LYS A 59 5.32 -5.69 13.15
CA LYS A 59 6.68 -6.03 12.73
C LYS A 59 6.71 -6.94 11.50
N GLN A 60 5.82 -7.93 11.45
CA GLN A 60 5.71 -8.91 10.38
C GLN A 60 5.29 -8.32 9.04
N MET A 61 4.83 -7.06 9.01
CA MET A 61 4.51 -6.35 7.77
C MET A 61 5.75 -6.21 6.86
N THR A 62 6.96 -6.14 7.43
CA THR A 62 8.23 -6.02 6.68
C THR A 62 8.81 -7.37 6.25
N GLU A 63 8.44 -8.47 6.91
CA GLU A 63 9.09 -9.78 6.80
C GLU A 63 8.80 -10.48 5.47
N GLN A 64 7.75 -10.05 4.77
CA GLN A 64 7.43 -10.52 3.41
C GLN A 64 7.58 -9.36 2.41
N SER A 65 8.49 -9.52 1.45
CA SER A 65 8.66 -8.70 0.23
C SER A 65 9.12 -7.23 0.37
N PHE A 66 8.98 -6.58 1.53
CA PHE A 66 9.50 -5.22 1.71
C PHE A 66 11.03 -5.22 1.92
N GLY A 67 11.59 -6.15 2.69
CA GLY A 67 13.04 -6.18 2.95
C GLY A 67 13.95 -6.23 1.71
N GLN A 68 13.49 -6.80 0.59
CA GLN A 68 14.30 -6.92 -0.63
C GLN A 68 14.10 -5.75 -1.62
N HIS A 69 12.91 -5.12 -1.63
CA HIS A 69 12.61 -3.96 -2.49
C HIS A 69 12.91 -2.63 -1.79
N PHE A 70 12.79 -2.56 -0.46
CA PHE A 70 13.04 -1.36 0.33
C PHE A 70 14.52 -1.18 0.69
N ALA A 71 15.29 -2.27 0.75
CA ALA A 71 16.75 -2.22 0.87
C ALA A 71 17.47 -1.98 -0.48
N THR A 72 16.71 -1.92 -1.58
CA THR A 72 17.22 -1.52 -2.91
C THR A 72 16.68 -0.16 -3.37
N PHE A 73 15.96 0.59 -2.51
CA PHE A 73 15.74 2.02 -2.67
C PHE A 73 16.92 2.81 -2.08
#